data_AF-A0A8J8Q0R0-F1
#
_entry.id   AF-A0A8J8Q0R0-F1
#
_cell.length_a   1.000
_cell.length_b   1.000
_cell.length_c   1.000
_cell.angle_alpha   90.00
_cell.angle_beta   90.00
_cell.angle_gamma   90.00
#
_symmetry.space_group_name_H-M   'P 1'
#
loop_
_entity.id
_entity.type
_entity.pdbx_description
1 polymer ?
#
loop_
_entity_poly.entity_id
_entity_poly.type
_entity_poly.pdbx_seq_one_letter_code
_entity_poly.pdbx_strand_id
1 'polypeptide(L)'
;MITLRIDEIHINGGLHRNRRRFQPILDLIAETDPSILAIEYDPPRFERFVDNVLVDRTHCEPTDVFLAIFASKALDIPLALIDTGHTEAAVAAEARYRREISPERIDPAGRLREADSLATVHRDLRRLETRAPDAYRALVHDRDRTMAGHLRALQQRDERVVAIVGENHTVGLRSYLMPPSTLADAHVERPPIREPPRGPFEPWAARHLSYHPAMPNVTETV
;
A
#
# COMPACT_ATOMS: atom_id res chain seq x y z
N MET A 1 -12.06 -4.65 1.85
CA MET A 1 -11.17 -4.39 3.01
C MET A 1 -11.11 -5.65 3.82
N ILE A 2 -9.93 -6.25 3.79
CA ILE A 2 -9.59 -7.50 4.45
C ILE A 2 -8.48 -7.15 5.44
N THR A 3 -8.67 -7.48 6.71
CA THR A 3 -7.60 -7.40 7.72
C THR A 3 -7.12 -8.81 8.01
N LEU A 4 -5.82 -9.05 7.90
CA LEU A 4 -5.18 -10.31 8.26
C LEU A 4 -4.21 -10.06 9.41
N ARG A 5 -4.23 -10.92 10.43
CA ARG A 5 -3.20 -10.94 11.47
C ARG A 5 -2.37 -12.22 11.31
N ILE A 6 -1.06 -12.05 11.21
CA ILE A 6 -0.07 -13.13 11.17
C ILE A 6 0.99 -12.77 12.20
N ASP A 7 0.93 -13.40 13.36
CA ASP A 7 1.74 -13.07 14.54
C ASP A 7 1.63 -11.57 14.90
N GLU A 8 2.74 -10.82 14.80
CA GLU A 8 2.83 -9.37 15.07
C GLU A 8 2.62 -8.50 13.81
N ILE A 9 2.29 -9.11 12.67
CA ILE A 9 1.99 -8.39 11.43
C ILE A 9 0.47 -8.28 11.26
N HIS A 10 -0.02 -7.04 11.18
CA HIS A 10 -1.39 -6.68 10.88
C HIS A 10 -1.47 -6.12 9.45
N ILE A 11 -2.03 -6.88 8.51
CA ILE A 11 -2.13 -6.50 7.09
C ILE A 11 -3.52 -5.94 6.81
N ASN A 12 -3.60 -4.69 6.35
CA ASN A 12 -4.80 -4.08 5.79
C ASN A 12 -4.75 -4.12 4.25
N GLY A 13 -5.65 -4.89 3.66
CA GLY A 13 -5.90 -4.92 2.22
C GLY A 13 -6.94 -3.87 1.81
N GLY A 14 -6.46 -2.77 1.25
CA GLY A 14 -7.24 -1.64 0.78
C GLY A 14 -7.43 -1.62 -0.75
N LEU A 15 -8.51 -1.00 -1.21
CA LEU A 15 -8.60 -0.59 -2.61
C LEU A 15 -8.13 0.85 -2.63
N HIS A 16 -6.92 1.08 -3.16
CA HIS A 16 -6.22 2.37 -3.26
C HIS A 16 -7.01 3.56 -3.84
N ARG A 17 -8.30 3.39 -4.18
CA ARG A 17 -9.19 4.39 -4.77
C ARG A 17 -10.57 4.46 -4.11
N ASN A 18 -10.76 3.84 -2.93
CA ASN A 18 -12.02 3.91 -2.20
C ASN A 18 -11.94 4.93 -1.07
N ARG A 19 -12.27 6.18 -1.39
CA ARG A 19 -12.28 7.36 -0.49
C ARG A 19 -13.08 7.18 0.82
N ARG A 20 -13.85 6.10 0.99
CA ARG A 20 -14.79 5.91 2.10
C ARG A 20 -14.30 4.99 3.24
N ARG A 21 -13.02 4.58 3.26
CA ARG A 21 -12.52 3.58 4.23
C ARG A 21 -11.23 3.96 4.95
N PHE A 22 -11.05 5.23 5.30
CA PHE A 22 -9.88 5.68 6.07
C PHE A 22 -10.01 5.38 7.57
N GLN A 23 -11.20 5.52 8.14
CA GLN A 23 -11.44 5.29 9.56
C GLN A 23 -10.93 3.91 10.04
N PRO A 24 -11.23 2.79 9.36
CA PRO A 24 -10.73 1.49 9.81
C PRO A 24 -9.21 1.31 9.74
N ILE A 25 -8.51 2.06 8.87
CA ILE A 25 -7.05 2.05 8.83
C ILE A 25 -6.50 2.79 10.05
N LEU A 26 -7.08 3.95 10.38
CA LEU A 26 -6.69 4.73 11.54
C LEU A 26 -7.03 4.00 12.85
N ASP A 27 -8.19 3.32 12.92
CA ASP A 27 -8.56 2.46 14.04
C ASP A 27 -7.52 1.35 14.22
N LEU A 28 -7.14 0.66 13.13
CA LEU A 28 -6.14 -0.40 13.16
C LEU A 28 -4.77 0.11 13.65
N ILE A 29 -4.33 1.27 13.18
CA ILE A 29 -3.07 1.89 13.61
C ILE A 29 -3.14 2.22 15.10
N ALA A 30 -4.24 2.84 15.55
CA ALA A 30 -4.42 3.24 16.94
C ALA A 30 -4.51 2.03 17.89
N GLU A 31 -5.21 0.98 17.50
CA GLU A 31 -5.38 -0.24 18.30
C GLU A 31 -4.10 -1.08 18.37
N THR A 32 -3.32 -1.12 17.28
CA THR A 32 -2.11 -1.95 17.20
C THR A 32 -0.91 -1.27 17.86
N ASP A 33 -0.88 0.07 17.89
CA ASP A 33 0.27 0.86 18.34
C ASP A 33 1.58 0.38 17.66
N PRO A 34 1.65 0.43 16.31
CA PRO A 34 2.75 -0.18 15.59
C PRO A 34 4.05 0.60 15.80
N SER A 35 5.16 -0.14 15.94
CA SER A 35 6.49 0.46 15.92
C SER A 35 6.92 0.86 14.50
N ILE A 36 6.24 0.33 13.48
CA ILE A 36 6.53 0.64 12.08
C ILE A 36 5.28 0.46 11.20
N LEU A 37 5.09 1.36 10.25
CA LEU A 37 4.07 1.24 9.20
C LEU A 37 4.71 0.73 7.92
N ALA A 38 4.30 -0.44 7.44
CA ALA A 38 4.73 -0.97 6.15
C ALA A 38 3.76 -0.54 5.05
N ILE A 39 4.25 -0.02 3.93
CA ILE A 39 3.42 0.47 2.83
C ILE A 39 3.85 -0.13 1.49
N GLU A 40 2.88 -0.46 0.62
CA GLU A 40 3.09 -0.97 -0.75
C GLU A 40 3.70 0.11 -1.69
N TYR A 41 4.87 0.62 -1.32
CA TYR A 41 5.66 1.58 -2.06
C TYR A 41 7.09 1.08 -2.17
N ASP A 42 7.71 1.37 -3.31
CA ASP A 42 9.15 1.31 -3.51
C ASP A 42 9.79 2.70 -3.27
N PRO A 43 11.11 2.77 -3.01
CA PRO A 43 11.77 4.04 -2.71
C PRO A 43 11.61 5.12 -3.79
N PRO A 44 11.81 4.84 -5.10
CA PRO A 44 11.61 5.87 -6.11
C PRO A 44 10.17 6.39 -6.25
N ARG A 45 9.14 5.55 -6.02
CA ARG A 45 7.74 6.04 -5.94
C ARG A 45 7.53 6.91 -4.70
N PHE A 46 8.11 6.53 -3.57
CA PHE A 46 7.98 7.28 -2.32
C PHE A 46 8.64 8.66 -2.42
N GLU A 47 9.85 8.73 -2.95
CA GLU A 47 10.58 9.99 -3.15
C GLU A 47 9.80 10.95 -4.05
N ARG A 48 9.30 10.47 -5.20
CA ARG A 48 8.44 11.27 -6.07
C ARG A 48 7.15 11.72 -5.39
N PHE A 49 6.55 10.90 -4.53
CA PHE A 49 5.38 11.30 -3.76
C PHE A 49 5.74 12.44 -2.78
N VAL A 50 6.81 12.28 -2.01
CA VAL A 50 7.27 13.29 -1.06
C VAL A 50 7.54 14.61 -1.78
N ASP A 51 8.26 14.58 -2.89
CA ASP A 51 8.56 15.79 -3.67
C ASP A 51 7.27 16.44 -4.22
N ASN A 52 6.38 15.67 -4.85
CA ASN A 52 5.21 16.24 -5.51
C ASN A 52 4.15 16.75 -4.53
N VAL A 53 3.95 16.03 -3.43
CA VAL A 53 2.82 16.28 -2.51
C VAL A 53 3.23 17.19 -1.37
N LEU A 54 4.43 17.03 -0.83
CA LEU A 54 4.88 17.82 0.31
C LEU A 54 5.66 19.06 -0.11
N VAL A 55 6.38 19.01 -1.24
CA VAL A 55 7.19 20.13 -1.72
C VAL A 55 6.42 20.96 -2.75
N ASP A 56 5.87 20.33 -3.80
CA ASP A 56 5.18 21.04 -4.89
C ASP A 56 3.67 21.26 -4.63
N ARG A 57 3.14 20.75 -3.50
CA ARG A 57 1.71 20.86 -3.10
C ARG A 57 0.73 20.47 -4.21
N THR A 58 1.15 19.59 -5.11
CA THR A 58 0.27 19.09 -6.17
C THR A 58 -0.76 18.16 -5.55
N HIS A 59 -2.04 18.39 -5.88
CA HIS A 59 -3.13 17.61 -5.32
C HIS A 59 -2.96 16.13 -5.66
N CYS A 60 -2.80 15.31 -4.63
CA CYS A 60 -2.77 13.86 -4.79
C CYS A 60 -4.12 13.26 -4.42
N GLU A 61 -4.67 12.43 -5.31
CA GLU A 61 -5.90 11.70 -5.05
C GLU A 61 -5.77 10.84 -3.79
N PRO A 62 -6.64 10.95 -2.78
CA PRO A 62 -6.43 10.31 -1.49
C PRO A 62 -6.54 8.79 -1.62
N THR A 63 -5.47 8.09 -1.21
CA THR A 63 -5.36 6.63 -1.22
C THR A 63 -5.08 6.10 0.19
N ASP A 64 -5.32 4.81 0.42
CA ASP A 64 -5.03 4.14 1.69
C ASP A 64 -3.54 4.28 2.07
N VAL A 65 -2.63 4.26 1.09
CA VAL A 65 -1.19 4.45 1.33
C VAL A 65 -0.86 5.90 1.71
N PHE A 66 -1.52 6.90 1.11
CA PHE A 66 -1.30 8.29 1.50
C PHE A 66 -1.76 8.57 2.92
N LEU A 67 -2.89 7.99 3.31
CA LEU A 67 -3.34 8.05 4.70
C LEU A 67 -2.29 7.46 5.64
N ALA A 68 -1.68 6.31 5.29
CA ALA A 68 -0.63 5.70 6.09
C ALA A 68 0.61 6.59 6.22
N ILE A 69 1.00 7.29 5.15
CA ILE A 69 2.11 8.25 5.19
C ILE A 69 1.79 9.44 6.10
N PHE A 70 0.57 9.98 6.03
CA PHE A 70 0.15 11.07 6.92
C PHE A 70 -0.04 10.61 8.37
N ALA A 71 -0.51 9.38 8.61
CA ALA A 71 -0.59 8.81 9.95
C ALA A 71 0.81 8.59 10.54
N SER A 72 1.76 8.08 9.75
CA SER A 72 3.19 7.99 10.12
C SER A 72 3.70 9.35 10.59
N LYS A 73 3.44 10.41 9.84
CA LYS A 73 3.81 11.78 10.22
C LYS A 73 3.13 12.28 11.48
N ALA A 74 1.83 12.02 11.63
CA ALA A 74 1.07 12.48 12.80
C ALA A 74 1.51 11.80 14.10
N LEU A 75 1.90 10.53 14.01
CA LEU A 75 2.23 9.69 15.17
C LEU A 75 3.74 9.46 15.34
N ASP A 76 4.57 10.07 14.49
CA ASP A 76 6.04 9.89 14.46
C ASP A 76 6.47 8.42 14.31
N ILE A 77 5.77 7.66 13.46
CA ILE A 77 6.02 6.22 13.23
C ILE A 77 6.82 6.03 11.92
N PRO A 78 7.98 5.37 11.93
CA PRO A 78 8.76 5.09 10.71
C PRO A 78 7.98 4.31 9.64
N LEU A 79 8.38 4.49 8.38
CA LEU A 79 7.79 3.83 7.22
C LEU A 79 8.72 2.76 6.65
N ALA A 80 8.23 1.53 6.51
CA ALA A 80 8.87 0.48 5.72
C ALA A 80 8.30 0.45 4.30
N LEU A 81 9.17 0.62 3.30
CA LEU A 81 8.81 0.57 1.89
C LEU A 81 8.91 -0.87 1.41
N ILE A 82 7.78 -1.57 1.32
CA ILE A 82 7.78 -3.04 1.14
C ILE A 82 7.60 -3.50 -0.31
N ASP A 83 7.35 -2.60 -1.27
CA ASP A 83 7.16 -2.98 -2.67
C ASP A 83 8.45 -2.85 -3.51
N THR A 84 8.46 -3.49 -4.68
CA THR A 84 9.55 -3.48 -5.67
C THR A 84 9.11 -3.01 -7.06
N GLY A 85 8.00 -2.28 -7.14
CA GLY A 85 7.27 -2.07 -8.40
C GLY A 85 7.95 -1.27 -9.52
N HIS A 86 9.28 -1.05 -9.49
CA HIS A 86 10.07 -0.37 -10.54
C HIS A 86 11.05 -1.28 -11.27
N THR A 87 10.89 -2.60 -11.22
CA THR A 87 11.58 -3.44 -12.20
C THR A 87 11.03 -3.17 -13.60
N GLU A 88 11.87 -3.27 -14.64
CA GLU A 88 11.40 -3.12 -16.03
C GLU A 88 10.25 -4.07 -16.36
N ALA A 89 10.30 -5.29 -15.80
CA ALA A 89 9.24 -6.28 -15.93
C ALA A 89 7.92 -5.83 -15.28
N ALA A 90 7.96 -5.26 -14.06
CA ALA A 90 6.76 -4.74 -13.40
C ALA A 90 6.17 -3.54 -14.16
N VAL A 91 7.01 -2.64 -14.67
CA VAL A 91 6.58 -1.49 -15.49
C VAL A 91 5.92 -1.98 -16.80
N ALA A 92 6.54 -2.94 -17.49
CA ALA A 92 5.98 -3.52 -18.70
C ALA A 92 4.66 -4.28 -18.42
N ALA A 93 4.59 -4.98 -17.29
CA ALA A 93 3.39 -5.68 -16.84
C ALA A 93 2.26 -4.70 -16.49
N GLU A 94 2.54 -3.58 -15.82
CA GLU A 94 1.57 -2.55 -15.52
C GLU A 94 1.02 -1.89 -16.80
N ALA A 95 1.92 -1.58 -17.75
CA ALA A 95 1.53 -1.05 -19.06
C ALA A 95 0.68 -2.04 -19.86
N ARG A 96 0.95 -3.34 -19.72
CA ARG A 96 0.13 -4.40 -20.32
C ARG A 96 -1.23 -4.52 -19.63
N TYR A 97 -1.25 -4.59 -18.30
CA TYR A 97 -2.47 -4.60 -17.52
C TYR A 97 -3.38 -3.44 -17.90
N ARG A 98 -2.84 -2.22 -18.01
CA ARG A 98 -3.59 -1.03 -18.43
C ARG A 98 -4.26 -1.16 -19.80
N ARG A 99 -3.66 -1.93 -20.73
CA ARG A 99 -4.26 -2.23 -22.05
C ARG A 99 -5.32 -3.34 -21.99
N GLU A 100 -5.27 -4.19 -20.98
CA GLU A 100 -6.21 -5.29 -20.76
C GLU A 100 -7.35 -4.95 -19.78
N ILE A 101 -7.26 -3.82 -19.09
CA ILE A 101 -8.34 -3.24 -18.28
C ILE A 101 -9.60 -3.14 -19.14
N SER A 102 -10.73 -3.60 -18.59
CA SER A 102 -12.00 -3.54 -19.30
C SER A 102 -12.32 -2.10 -19.73
N PRO A 103 -12.71 -1.83 -20.99
CA PRO A 103 -13.10 -0.48 -21.44
C PRO A 103 -14.21 0.15 -20.58
N GLU A 104 -15.03 -0.70 -19.94
CA GLU A 104 -16.06 -0.30 -18.97
C GLU A 104 -15.49 0.47 -17.77
N ARG A 105 -14.21 0.26 -17.44
CA ARG A 105 -13.49 0.92 -16.36
C ARG A 105 -12.85 2.22 -16.81
N ILE A 106 -12.94 2.58 -18.08
CA ILE A 106 -12.37 3.81 -18.62
C ILE A 106 -13.53 4.80 -18.83
N ASP A 107 -13.39 5.99 -18.27
CA ASP A 107 -14.31 7.10 -18.49
C ASP A 107 -14.11 7.67 -19.91
N PRO A 108 -15.02 8.49 -20.44
CA PRO A 108 -14.86 9.08 -21.76
C PRO A 108 -13.61 9.94 -21.95
N ALA A 109 -12.95 10.36 -20.87
CA ALA A 109 -11.70 11.12 -20.88
C ALA A 109 -10.45 10.22 -20.82
N GLY A 110 -10.60 8.89 -20.92
CA GLY A 110 -9.48 7.95 -20.87
C GLY A 110 -8.96 7.66 -19.46
N ARG A 111 -9.66 8.14 -18.42
CA ARG A 111 -9.29 7.93 -17.02
C ARG A 111 -9.99 6.70 -16.48
N LEU A 112 -9.38 6.02 -15.53
CA LEU A 112 -10.06 4.94 -14.83
C LEU A 112 -11.23 5.52 -14.01
N ARG A 113 -12.43 4.95 -14.17
CA ARG A 113 -13.64 5.34 -13.44
C ARG A 113 -13.42 5.15 -11.94
N GLU A 114 -13.92 6.09 -11.15
CA GLU A 114 -13.84 6.05 -9.69
C GLU A 114 -14.82 4.98 -9.17
N ALA A 115 -14.30 4.09 -8.31
CA ALA A 115 -14.95 2.85 -7.83
C ALA A 115 -15.10 1.73 -8.86
N ASP A 116 -13.96 1.14 -9.24
CA ASP A 116 -13.99 -0.28 -9.61
C ASP A 116 -14.33 -1.10 -8.37
N SER A 117 -15.44 -1.82 -8.40
CA SER A 117 -15.70 -2.83 -7.39
C SER A 117 -14.52 -3.80 -7.34
N LEU A 118 -14.21 -4.34 -6.16
CA LEU A 118 -13.18 -5.39 -6.02
C LEU A 118 -13.40 -6.53 -7.03
N ALA A 119 -14.68 -6.84 -7.32
CA ALA A 119 -15.05 -7.84 -8.31
C ALA A 119 -14.57 -7.49 -9.73
N THR A 120 -14.56 -6.21 -10.11
CA THR A 120 -14.06 -5.73 -11.40
C THR A 120 -12.54 -5.86 -11.47
N VAL A 121 -11.83 -5.44 -10.42
CA VAL A 121 -10.37 -5.55 -10.34
C VAL A 121 -9.93 -7.01 -10.42
N HIS A 122 -10.58 -7.90 -9.65
CA HIS A 122 -10.34 -9.34 -9.70
C HIS A 122 -10.64 -9.95 -11.07
N ARG A 123 -11.68 -9.46 -11.77
CA ARG A 123 -12.01 -9.92 -13.13
C ARG A 123 -10.87 -9.61 -14.10
N ASP A 124 -10.34 -8.39 -14.04
CA ASP A 124 -9.27 -7.97 -14.95
C ASP A 124 -7.95 -8.66 -14.63
N LEU A 125 -7.64 -8.88 -13.34
CA LEU A 125 -6.48 -9.68 -12.95
C LEU A 125 -6.58 -11.13 -13.43
N ARG A 126 -7.76 -11.78 -13.35
CA ARG A 126 -7.96 -13.12 -13.92
C ARG A 126 -7.80 -13.16 -15.44
N ARG A 127 -8.24 -12.09 -16.14
CA ARG A 127 -8.03 -11.95 -17.59
C ARG A 127 -6.54 -11.83 -17.90
N LEU A 128 -5.81 -11.01 -17.15
CA LEU A 128 -4.37 -10.85 -17.28
C LEU A 128 -3.64 -12.17 -17.03
N GLU A 129 -4.00 -12.90 -15.97
CA GLU A 129 -3.45 -14.22 -15.65
C GLU A 129 -3.59 -15.19 -16.83
N THR A 130 -4.77 -15.21 -17.47
CA THR A 130 -5.04 -16.09 -18.61
C THR A 130 -4.30 -15.65 -19.89
N ARG A 131 -4.29 -14.34 -20.19
CA ARG A 131 -3.82 -13.80 -21.48
C ARG A 131 -2.35 -13.41 -21.48
N ALA A 132 -1.79 -13.18 -20.31
CA ALA A 132 -0.46 -12.62 -20.09
C ALA A 132 0.11 -13.13 -18.75
N PRO A 133 0.29 -14.45 -18.58
CA PRO A 133 0.70 -15.03 -17.30
C PRO A 133 1.99 -14.46 -16.75
N ASP A 134 2.97 -14.12 -17.61
CA ASP A 134 4.20 -13.45 -17.18
C ASP A 134 3.96 -12.04 -16.63
N ALA A 135 3.03 -11.29 -17.21
CA ALA A 135 2.65 -9.97 -16.70
C ALA A 135 1.89 -10.08 -15.38
N TYR A 136 0.99 -11.06 -15.25
CA TYR A 136 0.34 -11.34 -13.96
C TYR A 136 1.35 -11.74 -12.88
N ARG A 137 2.30 -12.64 -13.21
CA ARG A 137 3.38 -13.03 -12.30
C ARG A 137 4.19 -11.81 -11.83
N ALA A 138 4.63 -10.97 -12.75
CA ALA A 138 5.41 -9.77 -12.42
C ALA A 138 4.61 -8.73 -11.61
N LEU A 139 3.31 -8.57 -11.89
CA LEU A 139 2.46 -7.55 -11.24
C LEU A 139 1.93 -8.00 -9.87
N VAL A 140 1.79 -9.30 -9.65
CA VAL A 140 1.16 -9.87 -8.45
C VAL A 140 2.17 -10.78 -7.72
N HIS A 141 2.49 -11.95 -8.26
CA HIS A 141 3.27 -12.95 -7.53
C HIS A 141 4.67 -12.51 -7.11
N ASP A 142 5.41 -11.84 -7.99
CA ASP A 142 6.77 -11.38 -7.69
C ASP A 142 6.75 -10.29 -6.62
N ARG A 143 5.77 -9.39 -6.69
CA ARG A 143 5.57 -8.32 -5.70
C ARG A 143 5.09 -8.87 -4.35
N ASP A 144 4.16 -9.83 -4.36
CA ASP A 144 3.70 -10.54 -3.15
C ASP A 144 4.87 -11.22 -2.44
N ARG A 145 5.73 -11.91 -3.18
CA ARG A 145 6.91 -12.59 -2.65
C ARG A 145 7.88 -11.61 -2.00
N THR A 146 8.18 -10.51 -2.68
CA THR A 146 9.06 -9.48 -2.13
C THR A 146 8.47 -8.83 -0.88
N MET A 147 7.20 -8.40 -0.93
CA MET A 147 6.52 -7.80 0.22
C MET A 147 6.48 -8.78 1.41
N ALA A 148 6.19 -10.06 1.17
CA ALA A 148 6.21 -11.08 2.22
C ALA A 148 7.61 -11.25 2.84
N GLY A 149 8.67 -11.18 2.03
CA GLY A 149 10.04 -11.23 2.53
C GLY A 149 10.43 -10.04 3.38
N HIS A 150 10.04 -8.84 2.95
CA HIS A 150 10.20 -7.64 3.75
C HIS A 150 9.44 -7.74 5.08
N LEU A 151 8.16 -8.15 5.06
CA LEU A 151 7.35 -8.31 6.26
C LEU A 151 7.95 -9.36 7.21
N ARG A 152 8.47 -10.48 6.67
CA ARG A 152 9.14 -11.49 7.50
C ARG A 152 10.40 -10.93 8.16
N ALA A 153 11.20 -10.14 7.45
CA ALA A 153 12.40 -9.53 8.02
C ALA A 153 12.07 -8.56 9.16
N LEU A 154 10.96 -7.81 9.07
CA LEU A 154 10.47 -6.96 10.15
C LEU A 154 9.99 -7.79 11.36
N GLN A 155 9.24 -8.86 11.09
CA GLN A 155 8.76 -9.77 12.13
C GLN A 155 9.89 -10.42 12.93
N GLN A 156 10.99 -10.80 12.28
CA GLN A 156 12.17 -11.40 12.93
C GLN A 156 12.88 -10.46 13.92
N ARG A 157 12.48 -9.18 13.97
CA ARG A 157 13.02 -8.16 14.88
C ARG A 157 12.05 -7.78 15.99
N ASP A 158 10.98 -8.56 16.17
CA ASP A 158 9.91 -8.30 17.14
C ASP A 158 9.25 -6.92 16.95
N GLU A 159 9.20 -6.43 15.70
CA GLU A 159 8.53 -5.18 15.35
C GLU A 159 7.01 -5.43 15.26
N ARG A 160 6.22 -4.51 15.83
CA ARG A 160 4.76 -4.49 15.66
C ARG A 160 4.44 -3.78 14.36
N VAL A 161 4.00 -4.52 13.35
CA VAL A 161 3.87 -4.01 11.99
C VAL A 161 2.40 -3.85 11.62
N VAL A 162 2.02 -2.66 11.16
CA VAL A 162 0.78 -2.48 10.37
C VAL A 162 1.16 -2.29 8.91
N ALA A 163 0.78 -3.24 8.05
CA ALA A 163 1.06 -3.23 6.63
C ALA A 163 -0.16 -2.78 5.82
N ILE A 164 -0.03 -1.72 5.03
CA ILE A 164 -1.07 -1.17 4.17
C ILE A 164 -0.75 -1.53 2.73
N VAL A 165 -1.55 -2.43 2.16
CA VAL A 165 -1.33 -3.02 0.83
C VAL A 165 -2.62 -3.04 0.03
N GLY A 166 -2.49 -3.20 -1.29
CA GLY A 166 -3.59 -3.40 -2.20
C GLY A 166 -4.29 -4.73 -1.89
N GLU A 167 -5.62 -4.73 -1.92
CA GLU A 167 -6.45 -5.88 -1.55
C GLU A 167 -6.09 -7.16 -2.34
N ASN A 168 -5.62 -7.00 -3.58
CA ASN A 168 -5.20 -8.11 -4.45
C ASN A 168 -3.96 -8.87 -3.93
N HIS A 169 -3.14 -8.23 -3.10
CA HIS A 169 -1.91 -8.82 -2.56
C HIS A 169 -2.16 -9.65 -1.29
N THR A 170 -3.31 -9.46 -0.63
CA THR A 170 -3.61 -10.11 0.66
C THR A 170 -3.56 -11.64 0.61
N VAL A 171 -4.04 -12.25 -0.47
CA VAL A 171 -4.06 -13.71 -0.65
C VAL A 171 -2.64 -14.25 -0.87
N GLY A 172 -1.83 -13.59 -1.70
CA GLY A 172 -0.46 -13.98 -1.95
C GLY A 172 0.42 -13.80 -0.72
N LEU A 173 0.30 -12.65 -0.05
CA LEU A 173 0.98 -12.37 1.22
C LEU A 173 0.66 -13.44 2.27
N ARG A 174 -0.63 -13.78 2.44
CA ARG A 174 -1.03 -14.86 3.34
C ARG A 174 -0.35 -16.18 2.98
N SER A 175 -0.26 -16.51 1.69
CA SER A 175 0.31 -17.76 1.22
C SER A 175 1.84 -17.84 1.42
N TYR A 176 2.54 -16.71 1.28
CA TYR A 176 3.99 -16.64 1.52
C TYR A 176 4.35 -16.58 3.00
N LEU A 177 3.52 -15.91 3.81
CA LEU A 177 3.71 -15.80 5.25
C LEU A 177 3.21 -17.06 5.98
N MET A 178 2.33 -17.87 5.37
CA MET A 178 1.80 -19.11 5.94
C MET A 178 1.78 -20.28 4.92
N PRO A 179 2.47 -21.40 5.18
CA PRO A 179 3.38 -21.68 6.30
C PRO A 179 4.73 -20.96 6.16
N PRO A 180 5.51 -20.81 7.25
CA PRO A 180 6.78 -20.08 7.23
C PRO A 180 7.83 -20.60 6.23
N SER A 181 7.74 -21.86 5.80
CA SER A 181 8.64 -22.49 4.85
C SER A 181 8.37 -22.14 3.39
N THR A 182 7.26 -21.45 3.08
CA THR A 182 6.89 -21.10 1.69
C THR A 182 7.84 -20.05 1.10
N LEU A 183 8.41 -19.20 1.96
CA LEU A 183 9.37 -18.18 1.55
C LEU A 183 10.79 -18.65 1.85
N ALA A 184 11.62 -18.77 0.80
CA ALA A 184 13.03 -19.08 0.96
C ALA A 184 13.78 -17.94 1.66
N ASP A 185 14.76 -18.26 2.52
CA ASP A 185 15.55 -17.26 3.26
C ASP A 185 16.23 -16.24 2.35
N ALA A 186 16.59 -16.63 1.12
CA ALA A 186 17.15 -15.74 0.10
C ALA A 186 16.19 -14.63 -0.36
N HIS A 187 14.91 -14.72 -0.01
CA HIS A 187 13.91 -13.69 -0.28
C HIS A 187 13.56 -12.87 0.97
N VAL A 188 14.14 -13.18 2.14
CA VAL A 188 13.97 -12.41 3.36
C VAL A 188 15.02 -11.31 3.37
N GLU A 189 14.61 -10.13 2.95
CA GLU A 189 15.44 -8.93 2.93
C GLU A 189 14.81 -7.85 3.82
N ARG A 190 15.63 -6.97 4.40
CA ARG A 190 15.09 -5.84 5.16
C ARG A 190 14.61 -4.76 4.18
N PRO A 191 13.35 -4.29 4.29
CA PRO A 191 12.89 -3.19 3.45
C PRO A 191 13.65 -1.89 3.79
N PRO A 192 13.76 -0.97 2.81
CA PRO A 192 14.17 0.39 3.09
C PRO A 192 13.24 1.04 4.11
N ILE A 193 13.81 1.57 5.20
CA ILE A 193 13.08 2.30 6.24
C ILE A 193 13.29 3.81 6.04
N ARG A 194 12.21 4.57 6.13
CA ARG A 194 12.21 6.04 6.05
C ARG A 194 11.63 6.62 7.33
N GLU A 195 12.23 7.70 7.79
CA GLU A 195 11.63 8.54 8.82
C GLU A 195 10.30 9.13 8.31
N PRO A 196 9.37 9.46 9.22
CA PRO A 196 8.15 10.17 8.86
C PRO A 196 8.47 11.45 8.06
N PRO A 197 7.72 11.74 6.99
CA PRO A 197 7.99 12.92 6.20
C PRO A 197 7.70 14.22 6.98
N ARG A 198 8.52 15.25 6.75
CA ARG A 198 8.39 16.57 7.40
C ARG A 198 7.59 17.56 6.53
N GLY A 199 7.18 18.69 7.11
CA GLY A 199 6.46 19.78 6.43
C GLY A 199 5.01 19.95 6.88
N PRO A 200 4.19 20.78 6.21
CA PRO A 200 2.76 20.95 6.54
C PRO A 200 1.92 19.73 6.10
N PHE A 201 0.75 19.54 6.71
CA PHE A 201 -0.22 18.54 6.26
C PHE A 201 -1.05 19.06 5.09
N GLU A 202 -1.38 18.18 4.14
CA GLU A 202 -2.39 18.49 3.13
C GLU A 202 -3.76 18.72 3.81
N PRO A 203 -4.56 19.73 3.41
CA PRO A 203 -5.81 20.07 4.09
C PRO A 203 -6.81 18.91 4.19
N TRP A 204 -6.87 18.07 3.16
CA TRP A 204 -7.73 16.88 3.18
C TRP A 204 -7.24 15.86 4.22
N ALA A 205 -5.92 15.64 4.32
CA ALA A 205 -5.36 14.69 5.28
C ALA A 205 -5.54 15.19 6.71
N ALA A 206 -5.28 16.49 6.95
CA ALA A 206 -5.50 17.13 8.23
C ALA A 206 -6.95 16.95 8.71
N ARG A 207 -7.92 17.17 7.81
CA ARG A 207 -9.34 16.98 8.11
C ARG A 207 -9.66 15.54 8.51
N HIS A 208 -9.17 14.54 7.79
CA HIS A 208 -9.50 13.14 8.09
C HIS A 208 -8.82 12.64 9.36
N LEU A 209 -7.58 13.06 9.62
CA LEU A 209 -6.86 12.73 10.84
C LEU A 209 -7.50 13.38 12.06
N SER A 210 -7.84 14.68 12.00
CA SER A 210 -8.43 15.40 13.14
C SER A 210 -9.83 14.92 13.56
N TYR A 211 -10.54 14.15 12.73
CA TYR A 211 -11.81 13.52 13.13
C TYR A 211 -11.62 12.20 13.88
N HIS A 212 -10.41 11.64 13.87
CA HIS A 212 -10.12 10.39 14.55
C HIS A 212 -9.70 10.64 16.01
N PRO A 213 -10.36 10.05 17.02
CA PRO A 213 -10.10 10.38 18.43
C PRO A 213 -8.69 10.00 18.91
N ALA A 214 -8.06 9.02 18.28
CA ALA A 214 -6.69 8.60 18.60
C ALA A 214 -5.59 9.34 17.82
N MET A 215 -5.95 10.24 16.90
CA MET A 215 -4.97 11.02 16.13
C MET A 215 -4.82 12.41 16.74
N PRO A 216 -3.60 12.99 16.75
CA PRO A 216 -3.42 14.35 17.23
C PRO A 216 -4.17 15.34 16.34
N ASN A 217 -4.58 16.47 16.91
CA ASN A 217 -5.20 17.51 16.12
C ASN A 217 -4.16 18.18 15.22
N VAL A 218 -4.22 17.89 13.91
CA VAL A 218 -3.23 18.33 12.91
C VAL A 218 -3.68 19.56 12.11
N THR A 219 -4.79 20.21 12.49
CA THR A 219 -5.30 21.41 11.79
C THR A 219 -4.50 22.68 12.05
N GLU A 220 -3.60 22.69 13.04
CA GLU A 220 -2.85 23.89 13.46
C GLU A 220 -1.50 24.08 12.75
N THR A 221 -1.12 23.17 11.84
CA THR A 221 0.23 23.14 11.22
C THR A 221 0.29 23.65 9.77
N VAL A 222 -0.65 24.51 9.35
CA VAL A 222 -0.73 25.08 7.98
C VAL A 222 0.31 26.18 7.75
#